data_AF-A0A194XNI0-F1
#
_entry.id   AF-A0A194XNI0-F1
#
_cell.length_a   1.000
_cell.length_b   1.000
_cell.length_c   1.000
_cell.angle_alpha   90.00
_cell.angle_beta   90.00
_cell.angle_gamma   90.00
#
_symmetry.space_group_name_H-M   'P 1'
#
loop_
_entity.id
_entity.type
_entity.pdbx_description
1 polymer ?
#
loop_
_entity_poly.entity_id
_entity_poly.type
_entity_poly.pdbx_seq_one_letter_code
_entity_poly.pdbx_strand_id
1 'polypeptide(L)'
;MADRVSDLIVDSKLDVEVHADYTIHKIFHSDPTIGRRRIKIDERWQKSRELGRGAVGVVWLESCSAGPHMGQLRAVKEIRSGGRDAYTKYLRELEAIAKFS
;
A
#
# COMPACT_ATOMS: atom_id res chain seq x y z
N MET A 1 -18.41 14.47 15.79
CA MET A 1 -16.93 14.51 15.90
C MET A 1 -16.39 13.75 14.72
N ALA A 2 -15.71 14.43 13.78
CA ALA A 2 -15.09 13.75 12.65
C ALA A 2 -14.05 12.77 13.20
N ASP A 3 -14.15 11.50 12.82
CA ASP A 3 -13.24 10.43 13.20
C ASP A 3 -11.84 10.81 12.66
N ARG A 4 -10.97 11.31 13.55
CA ARG A 4 -9.67 11.85 13.16
C ARG A 4 -8.77 10.66 12.82
N VAL A 5 -8.33 10.56 11.57
CA VAL A 5 -7.36 9.54 11.15
C VAL A 5 -6.11 9.69 12.03
N SER A 6 -5.66 8.58 12.63
CA SER A 6 -4.48 8.56 13.50
C SER A 6 -3.23 8.99 12.75
N ASP A 7 -2.35 9.74 13.42
CA ASP A 7 -1.08 10.20 12.83
C ASP A 7 -0.24 9.02 12.33
N LEU A 8 -0.32 7.87 12.99
CA LEU A 8 0.33 6.63 12.57
C LEU A 8 -0.12 6.16 11.17
N ILE A 9 -1.39 6.32 10.83
CA ILE A 9 -1.92 5.98 9.50
C ILE A 9 -1.43 7.00 8.47
N VAL A 10 -1.38 8.27 8.85
CA VAL A 10 -0.91 9.36 7.97
C VAL A 10 0.56 9.17 7.62
N ASP A 11 1.39 8.87 8.62
CA ASP A 11 2.83 8.67 8.47
C ASP A 11 3.18 7.38 7.71
N SER A 12 2.31 6.37 7.79
CA SER A 12 2.47 5.09 7.07
C SER A 12 1.92 5.12 5.65
N LYS A 13 1.35 6.24 5.19
CA LYS A 13 0.76 6.34 3.86
C LYS A 13 1.83 6.34 2.78
N LEU A 14 1.78 5.34 1.89
CA LEU A 14 2.65 5.25 0.73
C LEU A 14 2.12 6.10 -0.44
N ASP A 15 3.04 6.68 -1.22
CA ASP A 15 2.71 7.35 -2.47
C ASP A 15 2.53 6.30 -3.57
N VAL A 16 1.28 5.95 -3.86
CA VAL A 16 0.90 4.89 -4.78
C VAL A 16 -0.17 5.34 -5.76
N GLU A 17 -0.08 4.87 -7.01
CA GLU A 17 -1.16 4.91 -7.98
C GLU A 17 -1.73 3.50 -8.13
N VAL A 18 -3.04 3.34 -7.93
CA VAL A 18 -3.71 2.03 -7.98
C VAL A 18 -4.46 1.92 -9.30
N HIS A 19 -4.16 0.87 -10.06
CA HIS A 19 -4.90 0.48 -11.26
C HIS A 19 -5.56 -0.89 -11.06
N ALA A 20 -6.39 -1.33 -12.00
CA ALA A 20 -7.12 -2.59 -11.88
C ALA A 20 -6.19 -3.80 -11.67
N ASP A 21 -5.15 -3.89 -12.49
CA ASP A 21 -4.26 -5.06 -12.58
C ASP A 21 -2.85 -4.80 -12.03
N TYR A 22 -2.53 -3.56 -11.66
CA TYR A 22 -1.22 -3.21 -11.15
C TYR A 22 -1.25 -1.98 -10.27
N THR A 23 -0.20 -1.81 -9.47
CA THR A 23 0.02 -0.65 -8.62
C THR A 23 1.37 -0.03 -8.98
N ILE A 24 1.45 1.29 -9.03
CA ILE A 24 2.73 2.02 -9.14
C ILE A 24 3.07 2.56 -7.76
N HIS A 25 4.21 2.14 -7.20
CA HIS A 25 4.74 2.66 -5.95
C HIS A 25 5.87 3.63 -6.24
N LYS A 26 5.73 4.88 -5.80
CA LYS A 26 6.71 5.94 -6.02
C LYS A 26 7.68 5.98 -4.86
N ILE A 27 8.90 5.53 -5.09
CA ILE A 27 9.97 5.55 -4.10
C ILE A 27 10.90 6.74 -4.35
N PHE A 28 11.40 7.33 -3.27
CA PHE A 28 12.37 8.41 -3.34
C PHE A 28 13.73 7.88 -2.90
N HIS A 29 14.65 7.75 -3.84
CA HIS A 29 16.02 7.37 -3.54
C HIS A 29 16.86 8.64 -3.29
N SER A 30 17.45 8.72 -2.11
CA SER A 30 18.48 9.72 -1.79
C SER A 30 19.83 9.01 -1.74
N ASP A 31 20.71 9.36 -2.67
CA ASP A 31 22.11 8.94 -2.61
C ASP A 31 22.93 10.04 -1.91
N PRO A 32 23.41 9.81 -0.67
CA PRO A 32 24.18 10.81 0.07
C PRO A 32 25.55 11.07 -0.56
N THR A 33 26.07 10.16 -1.38
CA THR A 33 27.42 10.26 -1.98
C THR A 33 27.47 11.11 -3.23
N ILE A 34 26.34 11.28 -3.93
CA ILE A 34 26.27 11.96 -5.23
C ILE A 34 25.73 13.40 -5.10
N GLY A 35 25.33 13.84 -3.90
CA GLY A 35 24.79 15.19 -3.68
C GLY A 35 23.53 15.50 -4.50
N ARG A 36 22.91 14.49 -5.10
CA ARG A 36 21.75 14.64 -5.99
C ARG A 36 20.46 14.75 -5.19
N ARG A 37 19.60 15.65 -5.68
CA ARG A 37 18.18 15.79 -5.33
C ARG A 37 17.50 14.42 -5.38
N ARG A 38 16.70 14.08 -4.35
CA ARG A 38 15.85 12.87 -4.26
C ARG A 38 15.33 12.46 -5.65
N ILE A 39 15.80 11.33 -6.18
CA ILE A 39 15.35 10.82 -7.46
C ILE A 39 14.07 10.03 -7.20
N LYS A 40 13.00 10.41 -7.90
CA LYS A 40 11.74 9.67 -7.89
C LYS A 40 11.89 8.48 -8.84
N ILE A 41 11.65 7.29 -8.31
CA ILE A 41 11.68 6.04 -9.08
C ILE A 41 10.30 5.39 -8.92
N ASP A 42 9.74 4.93 -10.03
CA ASP A 42 8.46 4.27 -10.05
C ASP A 42 8.67 2.75 -10.05
N GLU A 43 8.02 2.05 -9.13
CA GLU A 43 7.98 0.59 -9.07
C GLU A 43 6.62 0.08 -9.52
N ARG A 44 6.61 -0.79 -10.51
CA ARG A 44 5.37 -1.40 -11.00
C ARG A 44 5.18 -2.76 -10.33
N TRP A 45 4.06 -2.92 -9.66
CA TRP A 45 3.65 -4.15 -8.98
C TRP A 45 2.44 -4.74 -9.69
N GLN A 46 2.61 -5.90 -10.32
CA GLN A 46 1.57 -6.58 -11.08
C GLN A 46 0.73 -7.48 -10.16
N LYS A 47 -0.59 -7.33 -10.19
CA LYS A 47 -1.54 -8.22 -9.52
C LYS A 47 -1.53 -9.57 -10.22
N SER A 48 -1.36 -10.64 -9.44
CA SER A 48 -1.24 -12.01 -9.95
C SER A 48 -2.48 -12.84 -9.64
N ARG A 49 -2.62 -13.31 -8.39
CA ARG A 49 -3.72 -14.18 -7.97
C ARG A 49 -4.23 -13.83 -6.59
N GLU A 50 -5.47 -14.20 -6.29
CA GLU A 50 -6.04 -14.11 -4.96
C GLU A 50 -5.28 -15.08 -4.02
N LEU A 51 -4.82 -14.56 -2.87
CA LEU A 51 -4.25 -15.34 -1.77
C LEU A 51 -5.32 -15.72 -0.75
N GLY A 52 -6.36 -14.90 -0.62
CA GLY A 52 -7.50 -15.20 0.24
C GLY A 52 -8.50 -14.05 0.32
N ARG A 53 -9.65 -14.32 0.90
CA ARG A 53 -10.76 -13.38 1.03
C ARG A 53 -11.37 -13.48 2.41
N GLY A 54 -11.47 -12.33 3.07
CA GLY A 54 -12.09 -12.20 4.39
C GLY A 54 -13.30 -11.27 4.35
N ALA A 55 -13.93 -11.09 5.52
CA ALA A 55 -15.09 -10.22 5.67
C ALA A 55 -14.82 -8.75 5.28
N VAL A 56 -13.57 -8.30 5.39
CA VAL A 56 -13.17 -6.90 5.20
C VAL A 56 -12.54 -6.66 3.83
N GLY A 57 -12.20 -7.70 3.06
CA GLY A 57 -11.49 -7.50 1.79
C GLY A 57 -10.90 -8.75 1.15
N VAL A 58 -10.13 -8.52 0.10
CA VAL A 58 -9.43 -9.56 -0.67
C VAL A 58 -7.93 -9.31 -0.57
N VAL A 59 -7.15 -10.37 -0.37
CA VAL A 59 -5.70 -10.32 -0.38
C VAL A 59 -5.21 -10.84 -1.72
N TRP A 60 -4.44 -10.02 -2.42
CA TRP A 60 -3.83 -10.34 -3.70
C TRP A 60 -2.34 -10.57 -3.54
N LEU A 61 -1.81 -11.54 -4.28
CA LEU A 61 -0.37 -11.64 -4.54
C LEU A 61 -0.01 -10.63 -5.62
N GLU A 62 0.95 -9.78 -5.35
CA GLU A 62 1.57 -8.92 -6.36
C GLU A 62 3.04 -9.25 -6.52
N SER A 63 3.55 -9.11 -7.75
CA SER A 63 4.98 -9.24 -8.07
C SER A 63 5.50 -7.95 -8.68
N CYS A 64 6.66 -7.48 -8.22
CA CYS A 64 7.30 -6.31 -8.80
C CYS A 64 7.83 -6.64 -10.20
N SER A 65 7.27 -6.01 -11.23
CA SER A 65 7.60 -6.22 -12.64
C SER A 65 8.59 -5.17 -13.17
N ALA A 66 8.75 -4.03 -12.49
CA ALA A 66 9.73 -3.01 -12.82
C ALA A 66 10.11 -2.17 -11.59
N GLY A 67 11.35 -1.72 -11.52
CA GLY A 67 11.89 -0.91 -10.42
C GLY A 67 12.96 -1.66 -9.60
N PRO A 68 13.52 -1.03 -8.56
CA PRO A 68 14.60 -1.60 -7.75
C PRO A 68 14.25 -2.94 -7.08
N HIS A 69 12.98 -3.19 -6.77
CA HIS A 69 12.54 -4.45 -6.17
C HIS A 69 12.04 -5.50 -7.19
N MET A 70 12.41 -5.40 -8.47
CA MET A 70 11.96 -6.35 -9.51
C MET A 70 12.16 -7.81 -9.08
N GLY A 71 11.11 -8.63 -9.29
CA GLY A 71 11.08 -10.05 -8.89
C GLY A 71 10.62 -10.31 -7.46
N GLN A 72 10.51 -9.28 -6.61
CA GLN A 72 9.95 -9.43 -5.27
C GLN A 72 8.44 -9.65 -5.29
N LEU A 73 7.96 -10.36 -4.27
CA LEU A 73 6.55 -10.66 -4.06
C LEU A 73 6.04 -9.91 -2.83
N ARG A 74 4.77 -9.49 -2.88
CA ARG A 74 4.07 -8.93 -1.72
C ARG A 74 2.62 -9.39 -1.66
N ALA A 75 2.05 -9.35 -0.46
CA ALA A 75 0.62 -9.50 -0.24
C ALA A 75 -0.01 -8.10 -0.10
N VAL A 76 -1.02 -7.79 -0.93
CA VAL A 76 -1.76 -6.52 -0.86
C VAL A 76 -3.21 -6.81 -0.51
N LYS A 77 -3.70 -6.22 0.58
CA LYS A 77 -5.10 -6.34 1.00
C LYS A 77 -5.92 -5.18 0.45
N GLU A 78 -6.86 -5.50 -0.43
CA GLU A 78 -7.87 -4.58 -0.95
C GLU A 78 -9.08 -4.60 0.00
N ILE A 79 -9.30 -3.48 0.71
CA ILE A 79 -10.40 -3.34 1.68
C ILE A 79 -11.63 -2.77 0.97
N ARG A 80 -12.79 -3.44 1.15
CA ARG A 80 -14.06 -3.00 0.54
C ARG A 80 -14.74 -1.97 1.42
N SER A 81 -14.91 -0.74 0.94
CA SER A 81 -15.69 0.29 1.64
C SER A 81 -17.17 0.23 1.25
N GLY A 82 -17.92 -0.69 1.85
CA GLY A 82 -19.38 -0.81 1.63
C GLY A 82 -20.17 -0.67 2.92
N GLY A 83 -20.94 0.41 3.07
CA GLY A 83 -21.85 0.64 4.22
C GLY A 83 -21.29 1.53 5.32
N ARG A 84 -22.18 2.05 6.19
CA ARG A 84 -21.87 3.04 7.23
C ARG A 84 -20.87 2.53 8.28
N ASP A 85 -20.89 1.22 8.57
CA ASP A 85 -19.98 0.56 9.53
C ASP A 85 -18.61 0.19 8.92
N ALA A 86 -18.44 0.28 7.60
CA ALA A 86 -17.22 -0.13 6.93
C ALA A 86 -16.06 0.82 7.20
N TYR A 87 -16.34 2.11 7.38
CA TYR A 87 -15.31 3.13 7.62
C TYR A 87 -14.60 2.93 8.98
N THR A 88 -15.36 2.68 10.05
CA THR A 88 -14.76 2.43 11.38
C THR A 88 -13.99 1.11 11.41
N LYS A 89 -14.48 0.05 10.74
CA LYS A 89 -13.74 -1.21 10.60
C LYS A 89 -12.46 -1.04 9.79
N TYR A 90 -12.51 -0.24 8.73
CA TYR A 90 -11.36 0.13 7.91
C TYR A 90 -10.29 0.87 8.73
N LEU A 91 -10.68 1.90 9.49
CA LEU A 91 -9.73 2.64 10.34
C LEU A 91 -9.10 1.75 11.40
N ARG A 92 -9.88 0.89 12.06
CA ARG A 92 -9.35 -0.07 13.05
C ARG A 92 -8.34 -1.04 12.43
N GLU A 93 -8.63 -1.56 11.25
CA GLU A 93 -7.73 -2.44 10.52
C GLU A 93 -6.42 -1.72 10.16
N LEU A 94 -6.50 -0.49 9.65
CA LEU A 94 -5.31 0.31 9.32
C LEU A 94 -4.47 0.62 10.55
N GLU A 95 -5.10 0.98 11.68
CA GLU A 95 -4.36 1.19 12.92
C GLU A 95 -3.65 -0.08 13.40
N ALA A 96 -4.30 -1.24 13.29
CA ALA A 96 -3.69 -2.50 13.68
C ALA A 96 -2.48 -2.83 12.80
N ILE A 97 -2.63 -2.70 11.47
CA ILE A 97 -1.52 -2.91 10.53
C ILE A 97 -0.38 -1.94 10.84
N ALA A 98 -0.67 -0.64 11.00
CA ALA A 98 0.38 0.33 11.25
C ALA A 98 1.07 0.17 12.62
N LYS A 99 0.41 -0.48 13.60
CA LYS A 99 1.01 -0.79 14.93
C LYS A 99 1.85 -2.07 14.93
N PHE A 100 1.52 -3.04 14.10
CA PHE A 100 2.03 -4.42 14.23
C PHE A 100 2.65 -5.01 12.96
N SER A 101 2.78 -4.24 11.87
CA SER A 101 3.40 -4.65 10.60
C SER A 101 4.86 -4.24 10.47
#